data_AF-A0AAW6LIM0-F1
#
_entry.id   AF-A0AAW6LIM0-F1
#
_cell.length_a   1.000
_cell.length_b   1.000
_cell.length_c   1.000
_cell.angle_alpha   90.00
_cell.angle_beta   90.00
_cell.angle_gamma   90.00
#
_symmetry.space_group_name_H-M   'P 1'
#
loop_
_entity.id
_entity.type
_entity.pdbx_description
1 polymer ?
#
loop_
_entity_poly.entity_id
_entity_poly.type
_entity_poly.pdbx_seq_one_letter_code
_entity_poly.pdbx_strand_id
1 'polypeptide(L)'
;MELGVHFALSDSVAAELLDARGDDDKLGAVVEDIEETGRSEFSCDTDKAWDPILCALSSTGYERVSENWPAYGVILGDEDLNTDTDDQLVTYLAPDRVAEVSSYLAEITESEFGVRYDAMPLDDRNPEYGSDERGYAWGWLQEVADFFQRAARERRHVVFTVRF
;
A
#
# COMPACT_ATOMS: atom_id res chain seq x y z
N MET A 1 6.34 6.93 -12.54
CA MET A 1 6.01 6.92 -11.11
C MET A 1 4.78 7.75 -10.89
N GLU A 2 3.73 6.99 -10.64
CA GLU A 2 2.35 7.40 -10.55
C GLU A 2 1.95 7.45 -9.07
N LEU A 3 0.85 8.13 -8.76
CA LEU A 3 0.48 8.47 -7.38
C LEU A 3 -0.25 7.29 -6.74
N GLY A 4 0.32 6.74 -5.68
CA GLY A 4 -0.31 5.69 -4.88
C GLY A 4 -1.16 6.29 -3.76
N VAL A 5 -2.31 5.68 -3.45
CA VAL A 5 -3.20 6.13 -2.37
C VAL A 5 -3.76 4.94 -1.60
N HIS A 6 -3.81 5.06 -0.27
CA HIS A 6 -4.50 4.12 0.62
C HIS A 6 -5.85 4.68 1.05
N PHE A 7 -6.89 3.85 1.04
CA PHE A 7 -8.21 4.19 1.54
C PHE A 7 -8.65 3.24 2.65
N ALA A 8 -9.12 3.80 3.76
CA ALA A 8 -9.74 3.05 4.84
C ALA A 8 -11.25 2.96 4.59
N LEU A 9 -11.78 1.74 4.56
CA LEU A 9 -13.16 1.47 4.15
C LEU A 9 -13.98 0.86 5.28
N SER A 10 -15.28 1.13 5.24
CA SER A 10 -16.29 0.40 6.02
C SER A 10 -16.56 -0.98 5.42
N ASP A 11 -17.18 -1.87 6.21
CA ASP A 11 -17.54 -3.23 5.76
C ASP A 11 -18.42 -3.23 4.50
N SER A 12 -19.35 -2.27 4.38
CA SER A 12 -20.25 -2.21 3.21
C SER A 12 -19.52 -1.84 1.93
N VAL A 13 -18.60 -0.87 1.99
CA VAL A 13 -17.83 -0.45 0.81
C VAL A 13 -16.81 -1.52 0.42
N ALA A 14 -16.15 -2.15 1.40
CA ALA A 14 -15.24 -3.25 1.15
C ALA A 14 -15.97 -4.46 0.52
N ALA A 15 -17.19 -4.76 0.94
CA ALA A 15 -17.99 -5.83 0.35
C ALA A 15 -18.30 -5.58 -1.14
N GLU A 16 -18.54 -4.33 -1.53
CA GLU A 16 -18.75 -3.96 -2.95
C GLU A 16 -17.48 -4.15 -3.79
N LEU A 17 -16.31 -3.75 -3.28
CA LEU A 17 -15.02 -4.00 -3.93
C LEU A 17 -14.76 -5.50 -4.10
N LEU A 18 -14.98 -6.29 -3.04
CA LEU A 18 -14.75 -7.73 -3.08
C LEU A 18 -15.73 -8.45 -4.02
N ASP A 19 -16.94 -7.94 -4.21
CA ASP A 19 -17.91 -8.43 -5.19
C ASP A 19 -17.56 -8.02 -6.64
N ALA A 20 -16.66 -7.05 -6.82
CA ALA A 20 -16.12 -6.65 -8.11
C ALA A 20 -14.77 -7.31 -8.45
N ARG A 21 -14.17 -8.06 -7.50
CA ARG A 21 -12.88 -8.71 -7.68
C ARG A 21 -12.84 -9.58 -8.95
N GLY A 22 -11.83 -9.33 -9.79
CA GLY A 22 -11.61 -10.01 -11.07
C GLY A 22 -12.53 -9.57 -12.22
N ASP A 23 -13.36 -8.56 -12.00
CA ASP A 23 -14.11 -7.84 -13.04
C ASP A 23 -13.56 -6.40 -13.08
N ASP A 24 -12.50 -6.19 -13.88
CA ASP A 24 -11.71 -4.96 -13.84
C ASP A 24 -12.51 -3.71 -14.22
N ASP A 25 -13.50 -3.84 -15.12
CA ASP A 25 -14.41 -2.74 -15.47
C ASP A 25 -15.27 -2.33 -14.26
N LYS A 26 -15.86 -3.31 -13.57
CA LYS A 26 -16.68 -3.06 -12.38
C LYS A 26 -15.83 -2.56 -11.21
N LEU A 27 -14.65 -3.15 -11.02
CA LEU A 27 -13.73 -2.76 -9.96
C LEU A 27 -13.24 -1.32 -10.17
N GLY A 28 -12.87 -0.96 -11.39
CA GLY A 28 -12.46 0.40 -11.75
C GLY A 28 -13.52 1.43 -11.41
N ALA A 29 -14.80 1.14 -11.73
CA ALA A 29 -15.91 2.03 -11.39
C ALA A 29 -16.11 2.20 -9.88
N VAL A 30 -15.95 1.13 -9.08
CA VAL A 30 -16.04 1.23 -7.61
C VAL A 30 -14.87 2.01 -7.04
N VAL A 31 -13.65 1.80 -7.56
CA VAL A 31 -12.46 2.55 -7.14
C VAL A 31 -12.58 4.03 -7.47
N GLU A 32 -12.99 4.38 -8.69
CA GLU A 32 -13.24 5.77 -9.10
C GLU A 32 -14.27 6.45 -8.18
N ASP A 33 -15.37 5.74 -7.88
CA ASP A 33 -16.39 6.25 -6.96
C ASP A 33 -15.83 6.46 -5.53
N ILE A 34 -14.97 5.59 -5.02
CA ILE A 34 -14.28 5.77 -3.73
C ILE A 34 -13.39 7.02 -3.75
N GLU A 35 -12.62 7.19 -4.82
CA GLU A 35 -11.67 8.30 -5.00
C GLU A 35 -12.38 9.66 -5.12
N GLU A 36 -13.54 9.72 -5.79
CA GLU A 36 -14.21 10.98 -6.11
C GLU A 36 -15.29 11.40 -5.11
N THR A 37 -15.96 10.46 -4.45
CA THR A 37 -17.19 10.76 -3.68
C THR A 37 -17.01 10.74 -2.17
N GLY A 38 -15.82 10.38 -1.67
CA GLY A 38 -15.53 10.35 -0.22
C GLY A 38 -16.20 9.19 0.51
N ARG A 39 -16.43 8.05 -0.18
CA ARG A 39 -16.95 6.81 0.42
C ARG A 39 -15.95 6.11 1.34
N SER A 40 -14.67 6.46 1.24
CA SER A 40 -13.69 6.10 2.25
C SER A 40 -13.93 6.86 3.55
N GLU A 41 -13.65 6.22 4.68
CA GLU A 41 -13.70 6.87 5.99
C GLU A 41 -12.58 7.92 6.14
N PHE A 42 -11.44 7.62 5.52
CA PHE A 42 -10.28 8.50 5.36
C PHE A 42 -9.30 7.85 4.38
N SER A 43 -8.36 8.65 3.88
CA SER A 43 -7.31 8.21 2.96
C SER A 43 -5.95 8.75 3.38
N CYS A 44 -4.91 8.18 2.77
CA CYS A 44 -3.53 8.65 2.86
C CYS A 44 -2.92 8.57 1.47
N ASP A 45 -2.48 9.70 0.92
CA ASP A 45 -1.62 9.67 -0.24
C ASP A 45 -0.29 9.02 0.18
N THR A 46 0.23 8.11 -0.64
CA THR A 46 1.63 7.66 -0.55
C THR A 46 2.46 8.28 -1.68
N ASP A 47 1.81 9.05 -2.57
CA ASP A 47 2.44 9.74 -3.71
C ASP A 47 3.31 8.75 -4.49
N LYS A 48 4.44 9.16 -5.06
CA LYS A 48 5.38 8.28 -5.75
C LYS A 48 6.23 7.43 -4.82
N ALA A 49 6.09 7.59 -3.50
CA ALA A 49 6.91 6.88 -2.53
C ALA A 49 6.52 5.41 -2.36
N TRP A 50 5.36 4.97 -2.87
CA TRP A 50 4.88 3.60 -2.68
C TRP A 50 5.89 2.56 -3.20
N ASP A 51 6.54 2.82 -4.32
CA ASP A 51 7.50 1.90 -4.96
C ASP A 51 8.80 1.78 -4.15
N PRO A 52 9.53 2.88 -3.83
CA PRO A 52 10.73 2.77 -2.99
C PRO A 52 10.40 2.27 -1.57
N ILE A 53 9.20 2.51 -1.05
CA ILE A 53 8.74 1.90 0.22
C ILE A 53 8.59 0.38 0.05
N LEU A 54 7.89 -0.10 -0.99
CA LEU A 54 7.74 -1.53 -1.25
C LEU A 54 9.10 -2.21 -1.40
N CYS A 55 9.96 -1.69 -2.26
CA CYS A 55 11.27 -2.28 -2.54
C CYS A 55 12.20 -2.26 -1.32
N ALA A 56 12.08 -1.26 -0.44
CA ALA A 56 12.86 -1.22 0.80
C ALA A 56 12.31 -2.19 1.84
N LEU A 57 10.99 -2.27 2.02
CA LEU A 57 10.41 -3.12 3.07
C LEU A 57 10.35 -4.60 2.68
N SER A 58 10.13 -4.89 1.40
CA SER A 58 10.05 -6.23 0.81
C SER A 58 11.22 -6.45 -0.14
N SER A 59 12.21 -7.25 0.28
CA SER A 59 13.41 -7.53 -0.52
C SER A 59 13.16 -8.40 -1.76
N THR A 60 11.91 -8.76 -2.02
CA THR A 60 11.46 -9.52 -3.21
C THR A 60 10.60 -8.66 -4.13
N GLY A 61 10.61 -7.34 -3.94
CA GLY A 61 9.82 -6.39 -4.73
C GLY A 61 8.32 -6.73 -4.67
N TYR A 62 7.75 -6.99 -5.84
CA TYR A 62 6.32 -7.25 -6.07
C TYR A 62 5.87 -8.68 -5.73
N GLU A 63 6.78 -9.57 -5.33
CA GLU A 63 6.41 -10.94 -4.97
C GLU A 63 5.90 -11.05 -3.52
N ARG A 64 4.72 -11.65 -3.33
CA ARG A 64 4.15 -11.99 -2.02
C ARG A 64 4.76 -13.29 -1.47
N VAL A 65 5.99 -13.20 -1.01
CA VAL A 65 6.69 -14.30 -0.32
C VAL A 65 6.31 -14.30 1.16
N SER A 66 5.82 -15.42 1.69
CA SER A 66 5.23 -15.49 3.04
C SER A 66 6.17 -15.03 4.16
N GLU A 67 7.46 -15.22 3.98
CA GLU A 67 8.54 -14.83 4.88
C GLU A 67 8.71 -13.30 4.99
N ASN A 68 8.22 -12.55 4.00
CA ASN A 68 8.22 -11.10 3.98
C ASN A 68 6.92 -10.50 4.52
N TRP A 69 5.95 -11.31 4.92
CA TRP A 69 4.78 -10.80 5.64
C TRP A 69 5.18 -10.32 7.05
N PRO A 70 4.71 -9.14 7.52
CA PRO A 70 3.71 -8.24 6.93
C PRO A 70 4.28 -7.08 6.08
N ALA A 71 5.58 -7.08 5.78
CA ALA A 71 6.26 -5.97 5.11
C ALA A 71 5.71 -5.65 3.72
N TYR A 72 5.50 -6.66 2.87
CA TYR A 72 4.90 -6.43 1.56
C TYR A 72 3.45 -5.94 1.65
N GLY A 73 2.75 -6.27 2.75
CA GLY A 73 1.35 -5.92 2.97
C GLY A 73 1.10 -4.41 3.02
N VAL A 74 2.13 -3.60 3.29
CA VAL A 74 2.03 -2.13 3.30
C VAL A 74 1.52 -1.60 1.95
N ILE A 75 1.96 -2.20 0.83
CA ILE A 75 1.59 -1.77 -0.53
C ILE A 75 0.81 -2.87 -1.26
N LEU A 76 1.29 -4.12 -1.20
CA LEU A 76 0.70 -5.23 -1.95
C LEU A 76 -0.53 -5.87 -1.27
N GLY A 77 -0.88 -5.48 -0.05
CA GLY A 77 -1.98 -6.11 0.68
C GLY A 77 -1.84 -7.64 0.81
N ASP A 78 -2.96 -8.36 1.01
CA ASP A 78 -3.01 -9.83 1.05
C ASP A 78 -3.37 -10.42 -0.33
N GLU A 79 -4.07 -9.65 -1.17
CA GLU A 79 -4.47 -10.03 -2.52
C GLU A 79 -4.56 -8.82 -3.48
N ASP A 80 -4.38 -9.09 -4.78
CA ASP A 80 -4.78 -8.20 -5.87
C ASP A 80 -6.29 -8.37 -6.12
N LEU A 81 -7.00 -7.26 -6.32
CA LEU A 81 -8.41 -7.28 -6.66
C LEU A 81 -8.64 -7.29 -8.18
N ASN A 82 -7.75 -6.67 -8.94
CA ASN A 82 -7.78 -6.63 -10.39
C ASN A 82 -7.02 -7.82 -11.02
N THR A 83 -7.38 -8.18 -12.25
CA THR A 83 -6.69 -9.22 -13.03
C THR A 83 -5.65 -8.67 -13.98
N ASP A 84 -5.90 -7.50 -14.58
CA ASP A 84 -4.93 -6.79 -15.40
C ASP A 84 -4.13 -5.80 -14.52
N THR A 85 -2.91 -6.19 -14.17
CA THR A 85 -2.02 -5.39 -13.33
C THR A 85 -1.10 -4.44 -14.12
N ASP A 86 -1.20 -4.42 -15.45
CA ASP A 86 -0.30 -3.62 -16.28
C ASP A 86 -0.71 -2.14 -16.30
N ASP A 87 -2.01 -1.85 -16.18
CA ASP A 87 -2.57 -0.48 -16.20
C ASP A 87 -2.89 0.06 -14.80
N GLN A 88 -3.16 -0.81 -13.83
CA GLN A 88 -3.51 -0.42 -12.47
C GLN A 88 -3.11 -1.52 -11.48
N LEU A 89 -2.81 -1.15 -10.24
CA LEU A 89 -2.73 -2.07 -9.11
C LEU A 89 -3.77 -1.67 -8.07
N VAL A 90 -4.64 -2.61 -7.70
CA VAL A 90 -5.65 -2.46 -6.64
C VAL A 90 -5.48 -3.61 -5.65
N THR A 91 -5.01 -3.33 -4.45
CA THR A 91 -4.72 -4.38 -3.44
C THR A 91 -5.59 -4.22 -2.20
N TYR A 92 -5.82 -5.32 -1.49
CA TYR A 92 -6.77 -5.35 -0.38
C TYR A 92 -6.20 -5.97 0.90
N LEU A 93 -6.64 -5.42 2.04
CA LEU A 93 -6.42 -5.95 3.38
C LEU A 93 -7.70 -5.96 4.20
N ALA A 94 -7.99 -7.13 4.78
CA ALA A 94 -9.02 -7.28 5.81
C ALA A 94 -8.55 -6.68 7.16
N PRO A 95 -9.47 -6.30 8.08
CA PRO A 95 -9.13 -5.57 9.30
C PRO A 95 -8.08 -6.24 10.21
N ASP A 96 -8.09 -7.57 10.30
CA ASP A 96 -7.11 -8.28 11.13
C ASP A 96 -5.72 -8.23 10.49
N ARG A 97 -5.62 -8.24 9.14
CA ARG A 97 -4.36 -8.04 8.40
C ARG A 97 -3.86 -6.60 8.50
N VAL A 98 -4.77 -5.63 8.47
CA VAL A 98 -4.44 -4.21 8.74
C VAL A 98 -3.79 -4.05 10.11
N ALA A 99 -4.26 -4.78 11.13
CA ALA A 99 -3.66 -4.75 12.47
C ALA A 99 -2.24 -5.35 12.50
N GLU A 100 -1.98 -6.40 11.73
CA GLU A 100 -0.64 -6.99 11.59
C GLU A 100 0.34 -6.00 10.92
N VAL A 101 -0.08 -5.37 9.82
CA VAL A 101 0.71 -4.34 9.12
C VAL A 101 0.95 -3.12 10.03
N SER A 102 -0.07 -2.66 10.74
CA SER A 102 0.06 -1.55 11.69
C SER A 102 1.06 -1.85 12.80
N SER A 103 1.05 -3.07 13.35
CA SER A 103 1.98 -3.49 14.40
C SER A 103 3.42 -3.51 13.89
N TYR A 104 3.62 -4.00 12.67
CA TYR A 104 4.92 -3.99 12.01
C TYR A 104 5.46 -2.58 11.75
N LEU A 105 4.64 -1.70 11.17
CA LEU A 105 5.02 -0.30 10.90
C LEU A 105 5.40 0.45 12.17
N ALA A 106 4.75 0.16 13.31
CA ALA A 106 5.06 0.77 14.59
C ALA A 106 6.47 0.44 15.14
N GLU A 107 7.09 -0.64 14.65
CA GLU A 107 8.44 -1.05 15.05
C GLU A 107 9.54 -0.49 14.13
N ILE A 108 9.18 0.01 12.94
CA ILE A 108 10.17 0.48 11.97
C ILE A 108 10.72 1.84 12.38
N THR A 109 12.03 1.90 12.54
CA THR A 109 12.76 3.16 12.73
C THR A 109 13.32 3.70 11.41
N GLU A 110 13.61 5.00 11.35
CA GLU A 110 14.28 5.64 10.21
C GLU A 110 15.61 4.95 9.88
N SER A 111 16.36 4.56 10.91
CA SER A 111 17.64 3.87 10.74
C SER A 111 17.46 2.49 10.11
N GLU A 112 16.46 1.72 10.51
CA GLU A 112 16.19 0.40 9.93
C GLU A 112 15.66 0.52 8.50
N PHE A 113 14.75 1.45 8.26
CA PHE A 113 14.29 1.77 6.91
C PHE A 113 15.46 2.14 6.01
N GLY A 114 16.35 3.02 6.48
CA GLY A 114 17.53 3.43 5.72
C GLY A 114 18.48 2.27 5.40
N VAL A 115 18.72 1.36 6.35
CA VAL A 115 19.54 0.16 6.10
C VAL A 115 18.90 -0.72 5.02
N ARG A 116 17.58 -0.91 5.06
CA ARG A 116 16.88 -1.72 4.06
C ARG A 116 16.86 -1.07 2.67
N TYR A 117 16.60 0.23 2.61
CA TYR A 117 16.66 1.02 1.39
C TYR A 117 18.05 0.96 0.75
N ASP A 118 19.12 1.13 1.54
CA ASP A 118 20.49 1.08 1.05
C ASP A 118 20.88 -0.32 0.51
N ALA A 119 20.21 -1.37 1.01
CA ALA A 119 20.40 -2.77 0.62
C ALA A 119 19.55 -3.22 -0.58
N MET A 120 18.68 -2.36 -1.11
CA MET A 120 17.80 -2.64 -2.23
C MET A 120 18.58 -3.16 -3.46
N PRO A 121 18.14 -4.25 -4.13
CA PRO A 121 18.75 -4.74 -5.35
C PRO A 121 18.87 -3.66 -6.42
N LEU A 122 19.91 -3.71 -7.27
CA LEU A 122 20.13 -2.67 -8.28
C LEU A 122 18.96 -2.53 -9.26
N ASP A 123 18.31 -3.65 -9.60
CA ASP A 123 17.19 -3.69 -10.54
C ASP A 123 15.90 -3.09 -9.97
N ASP A 124 15.80 -2.95 -8.63
CA ASP A 124 14.66 -2.36 -7.92
C ASP A 124 14.84 -0.86 -7.64
N ARG A 125 16.00 -0.28 -8.01
CA ARG A 125 16.32 1.13 -7.73
C ARG A 125 15.82 2.03 -8.85
N ASN A 126 15.01 3.02 -8.48
CA ASN A 126 14.58 4.07 -9.39
C ASN A 126 15.74 4.96 -9.84
N PRO A 127 15.60 5.68 -10.96
CA PRO A 127 16.58 6.69 -11.40
C PRO A 127 16.88 7.76 -10.32
N GLU A 128 15.91 8.04 -9.46
CA GLU A 128 15.97 8.97 -8.33
C GLU A 128 16.65 8.40 -7.08
N TYR A 129 17.08 7.13 -7.09
CA TYR A 129 17.70 6.46 -5.95
C TYR A 129 18.83 7.28 -5.33
N GLY A 130 18.74 7.52 -4.02
CA GLY A 130 19.71 8.32 -3.29
C GLY A 130 19.17 8.86 -1.97
N SER A 131 19.93 9.74 -1.33
CA SER A 131 19.56 10.31 -0.02
C SER A 131 18.23 11.05 -0.04
N ASP A 132 17.93 11.70 -1.16
CA ASP A 132 16.75 12.56 -1.31
C ASP A 132 15.49 11.71 -1.45
N GLU A 133 15.50 10.68 -2.33
CA GLU A 133 14.41 9.71 -2.43
C GLU A 133 14.23 8.94 -1.12
N ARG A 134 15.32 8.55 -0.45
CA ARG A 134 15.25 7.88 0.85
C ARG A 134 14.54 8.73 1.90
N GLY A 135 14.90 10.01 2.01
CA GLY A 135 14.26 10.94 2.95
C GLY A 135 12.80 11.20 2.61
N TYR A 136 12.49 11.30 1.31
CA TYR A 136 11.13 11.46 0.81
C TYR A 136 10.26 10.22 1.10
N ALA A 137 10.77 9.02 0.82
CA ALA A 137 10.09 7.76 1.08
C ALA A 137 9.88 7.52 2.58
N TRP A 138 10.86 7.86 3.41
CA TRP A 138 10.71 7.81 4.86
C TRP A 138 9.60 8.76 5.34
N GLY A 139 9.57 10.01 4.87
CA GLY A 139 8.53 10.97 5.23
C GLY A 139 7.12 10.45 4.93
N TRP A 140 6.91 9.89 3.74
CA TRP A 140 5.63 9.27 3.39
C TRP A 140 5.32 8.00 4.18
N LEU A 141 6.33 7.17 4.49
CA LEU A 141 6.13 5.98 5.31
C LEU A 141 5.60 6.33 6.71
N GLN A 142 5.96 7.49 7.26
CA GLN A 142 5.42 7.96 8.54
C GLN A 142 3.92 8.27 8.45
N GLU A 143 3.48 8.94 7.39
CA GLU A 143 2.06 9.23 7.15
C GLU A 143 1.27 7.92 6.92
N VAL A 144 1.84 6.97 6.18
CA VAL A 144 1.28 5.63 5.97
C VAL A 144 1.18 4.86 7.29
N ALA A 145 2.20 4.94 8.17
CA ALA A 145 2.16 4.32 9.49
C ALA A 145 1.05 4.90 10.37
N ASP A 146 0.87 6.23 10.37
CA ASP A 146 -0.22 6.89 11.10
C ASP A 146 -1.60 6.49 10.53
N PHE A 147 -1.71 6.37 9.21
CA PHE A 147 -2.90 5.85 8.54
C PHE A 147 -3.24 4.42 8.99
N PHE A 148 -2.28 3.49 8.94
CA PHE A 148 -2.48 2.09 9.32
C PHE A 148 -2.80 1.96 10.82
N GLN A 149 -2.18 2.78 11.68
CA GLN A 149 -2.50 2.83 13.10
C GLN A 149 -3.97 3.22 13.33
N ARG A 150 -4.46 4.25 12.64
CA ARG A 150 -5.86 4.66 12.73
C ARG A 150 -6.79 3.59 12.16
N ALA A 151 -6.46 3.02 11.01
CA ALA A 151 -7.26 1.97 10.35
C ALA A 151 -7.38 0.73 11.24
N ALA A 152 -6.28 0.28 11.85
CA ALA A 152 -6.28 -0.84 12.78
C ALA A 152 -7.13 -0.56 14.03
N ARG A 153 -7.00 0.62 14.64
CA ARG A 153 -7.79 1.03 15.81
C ARG A 153 -9.29 1.06 15.51
N GLU A 154 -9.67 1.52 14.31
CA GLU A 154 -11.06 1.60 13.86
C GLU A 154 -11.55 0.32 13.16
N ARG A 155 -10.73 -0.75 13.11
CA ARG A 155 -11.01 -2.02 12.43
C ARG A 155 -11.48 -1.84 10.97
N ARG A 156 -10.83 -0.95 10.23
CA ARG A 156 -11.16 -0.68 8.82
C ARG A 156 -10.50 -1.70 7.90
N HIS A 157 -11.13 -1.92 6.75
CA HIS A 157 -10.49 -2.52 5.59
C HIS A 157 -9.58 -1.50 4.95
N VAL A 158 -8.51 -1.93 4.28
CA VAL A 158 -7.65 -1.04 3.51
C VAL A 158 -7.60 -1.51 2.06
N VAL A 159 -7.78 -0.56 1.14
CA VAL A 159 -7.45 -0.75 -0.27
C VAL A 159 -6.32 0.22 -0.64
N PHE A 160 -5.36 -0.25 -1.43
CA PHE A 160 -4.35 0.60 -2.05
C PHE A 160 -4.58 0.65 -3.56
N THR A 161 -4.42 1.83 -4.17
CA THR A 161 -4.59 2.04 -5.60
C THR A 161 -3.41 2.80 -6.19
N VAL A 162 -2.97 2.40 -7.39
CA VAL A 162 -2.07 3.16 -8.27
C VAL A 162 -2.39 2.81 -9.72
N ARG A 163 -2.37 3.79 -10.64
CA ARG A 163 -2.56 3.61 -12.08
C ARG A 163 -1.25 3.91 -12.79
N PHE A 164 -0.85 3.12 -13.79
CA PHE A 164 0.46 3.23 -14.50
C PHE A 164 0.40 4.09 -15.77
#